data_AF-A0A355WGQ2-F1
#
_entry.id   AF-A0A355WGQ2-F1
#
_cell.length_a   1.000
_cell.length_b   1.000
_cell.length_c   1.000
_cell.angle_alpha   90.00
_cell.angle_beta   90.00
_cell.angle_gamma   90.00
#
_symmetry.space_group_name_H-M   'P 1'
#
loop_
_entity.id
_entity.type
_entity.pdbx_description
1 polymer ?
#
loop_
_entity_poly.entity_id
_entity_poly.type
_entity_poly.pdbx_seq_one_letter_code
_entity_poly.pdbx_strand_id
1 'polypeptide(L)' 'MKAKVFEYEGGIGFKDVKDFEVKHIFDCGQCFRWNENDDGSYTGVAFKRAVRVYK' A
#
# COMPACT_ATOMS: atom_id res chain seq x y z
N MET A 1 1.09 -7.13 16.53
CA MET A 1 0.25 -6.16 15.79
C MET A 1 -1.05 -6.86 15.42
N LYS A 2 -2.23 -6.32 15.77
CA LYS A 2 -3.54 -6.88 15.36
C LYS A 2 -4.27 -5.79 14.57
N ALA A 3 -4.17 -5.83 13.24
CA ALA A 3 -5.02 -5.02 12.38
C ALA A 3 -6.33 -5.79 12.12
N LYS A 4 -7.46 -5.09 12.05
CA LYS A 4 -8.71 -5.71 11.60
C LYS A 4 -8.74 -5.67 10.08
N VAL A 5 -8.91 -6.82 9.44
CA VAL A 5 -8.94 -6.95 7.98
C VAL A 5 -10.38 -7.08 7.52
N PHE A 6 -10.72 -6.43 6.40
CA PHE A 6 -12.03 -6.57 5.75
C PHE A 6 -11.87 -6.50 4.22
N GLU A 7 -12.79 -7.16 3.51
CA GLU A 7 -12.87 -7.12 2.05
C GLU A 7 -14.00 -6.18 1.60
N TYR A 8 -13.82 -5.56 0.43
CA TYR A 8 -14.84 -4.75 -0.24
C TYR A 8 -14.65 -4.87 -1.76
N GLU A 9 -15.60 -4.34 -2.53
CA GLU A 9 -15.65 -4.52 -4.00
C GLU A 9 -14.37 -4.13 -4.76
N GLY A 10 -13.55 -3.23 -4.19
CA GLY A 10 -12.31 -2.74 -4.78
C GLY A 10 -11.01 -3.28 -4.16
N GLY A 11 -11.06 -4.11 -3.10
CA GLY A 11 -9.86 -4.64 -2.49
C GLY A 11 -9.98 -5.04 -1.01
N ILE A 12 -8.85 -4.91 -0.29
CA ILE A 12 -8.70 -5.32 1.11
C ILE A 12 -8.34 -4.10 1.94
N GLY A 13 -9.08 -3.87 3.03
CA GLY A 13 -8.83 -2.80 3.98
C GLY A 13 -8.27 -3.32 5.31
N PHE A 14 -7.40 -2.52 5.92
CA PHE A 14 -6.83 -2.76 7.24
C PHE A 14 -7.22 -1.61 8.17
N LYS A 15 -7.84 -1.90 9.32
CA LYS A 15 -8.10 -0.91 10.37
C LYS A 15 -7.08 -1.02 11.49
N ASP A 16 -6.86 0.10 12.16
CA ASP A 16 -6.00 0.24 13.34
C ASP A 16 -4.52 -0.09 13.05
N VAL A 17 -4.06 0.17 11.82
CA VAL A 17 -2.65 0.03 11.42
C VAL A 17 -1.84 1.19 12.00
N LYS A 18 -0.79 0.85 12.74
CA LYS A 18 0.19 1.80 13.29
C LYS A 18 1.50 1.70 12.52
N ASP A 19 2.26 2.79 12.52
CA ASP A 19 3.63 2.85 11.97
C ASP A 19 3.73 2.43 10.49
N PHE A 20 2.72 2.81 9.72
CA PHE A 20 2.64 2.51 8.28
C PHE A 20 2.40 3.81 7.51
N GLU A 21 3.49 4.33 6.94
CA GLU A 21 3.48 5.50 6.05
C GLU A 21 3.99 5.11 4.68
N VAL A 22 3.08 5.12 3.70
CA VAL A 22 3.28 4.56 2.35
C VAL A 22 4.51 5.16 1.67
N LYS A 23 4.67 6.49 1.77
CA LYS A 23 5.81 7.24 1.21
C LYS A 23 7.15 6.82 1.81
N HIS A 24 7.23 6.70 3.13
CA HIS A 24 8.45 6.25 3.81
C HIS A 24 8.82 4.81 3.43
N ILE A 25 7.83 3.96 3.19
CA ILE A 25 8.07 2.56 2.81
C ILE A 25 8.57 2.48 1.37
N PHE A 26 7.91 3.15 0.42
CA PHE A 26 8.23 2.96 -0.99
C PHE A 26 9.41 3.80 -1.48
N ASP A 27 9.71 4.93 -0.82
CA ASP A 27 10.78 5.84 -1.26
C ASP A 27 12.10 5.67 -0.48
N CYS A 28 12.18 4.76 0.49
CA CYS A 28 13.42 4.54 1.27
C CYS A 28 14.52 3.76 0.53
N GLY A 29 14.31 3.45 -0.76
CA GLY A 29 15.28 2.74 -1.60
C GLY A 29 15.27 1.21 -1.45
N GLN A 30 14.37 0.64 -0.63
CA GLN A 30 14.23 -0.81 -0.50
C GLN A 30 13.54 -1.47 -1.71
N CYS A 31 12.80 -0.69 -2.51
CA CYS A 31 12.06 -1.17 -3.66
C CYS A 31 12.01 -0.14 -4.80
N PHE A 32 11.84 -0.62 -6.04
CA PHE A 32 11.94 0.20 -7.26
C PHE A 32 10.76 0.03 -8.22
N ARG A 33 9.75 -0.77 -7.85
CA ARG A 33 8.59 -1.10 -8.71
C ARG A 33 7.29 -0.50 -8.20
N TRP A 34 7.39 0.60 -7.47
CA TRP A 34 6.29 1.37 -6.91
C TRP A 34 6.39 2.81 -7.42
N ASN A 35 5.27 3.37 -7.86
CA ASN A 35 5.18 4.76 -8.32
C ASN A 35 4.06 5.48 -7.56
N GLU A 36 4.31 6.71 -7.13
CA GLU A 36 3.32 7.62 -6.54
C GLU A 36 2.36 8.12 -7.64
N ASN A 37 1.07 8.18 -7.34
CA ASN A 37 0.01 8.73 -8.18
C ASN A 37 -0.34 10.16 -7.73
N ASP A 38 -1.03 10.93 -8.57
CA ASP A 38 -1.43 12.32 -8.29
C ASP A 38 -2.27 12.50 -7.01
N ASP A 39 -2.96 11.46 -6.56
CA ASP A 39 -3.76 11.45 -5.34
C ASP A 39 -3.01 10.94 -4.08
N GLY A 40 -1.69 10.77 -4.19
CA GLY A 40 -0.82 10.31 -3.10
C GLY A 40 -0.88 8.80 -2.83
N SER A 41 -1.69 8.05 -3.59
CA SER A 41 -1.63 6.59 -3.57
C SER A 41 -0.40 6.08 -4.34
N TYR A 42 -0.01 4.83 -4.10
CA TYR A 42 1.09 4.19 -4.83
C TYR A 42 0.58 2.97 -5.59
N THR A 43 1.05 2.80 -6.82
CA THR A 43 0.81 1.58 -7.62
C THR A 43 2.10 0.85 -7.84
N GLY A 44 2.09 -0.47 -7.59
CA GLY A 44 3.28 -1.28 -7.75
C GLY A 44 3.00 -2.73 -8.12
N VAL A 45 4.06 -3.39 -8.59
CA VAL A 45 4.01 -4.78 -9.06
C VAL A 45 4.94 -5.66 -8.23
N ALA A 46 4.36 -6.65 -7.56
CA ALA A 46 5.07 -7.66 -6.81
C ALA A 46 4.40 -9.03 -7.02
N PHE A 47 5.17 -10.11 -7.04
CA PHE A 47 4.65 -11.48 -7.18
C PHE A 47 3.66 -11.67 -8.36
N LYS A 48 3.98 -11.07 -9.52
CA LYS A 48 3.15 -11.09 -10.74
C LYS A 48 1.74 -10.48 -10.57
N ARG A 49 1.54 -9.64 -9.55
CA ARG A 49 0.29 -8.92 -9.30
C ARG A 49 0.55 -7.43 -9.20
N ALA A 50 -0.38 -6.63 -9.71
CA ALA A 50 -0.38 -5.18 -9.53
C ALA A 50 -1.40 -4.82 -8.45
N VAL A 51 -1.06 -3.89 -7.57
CA VAL A 51 -1.97 -3.35 -6.56
C VAL A 51 -1.77 -1.85 -6.43
N ARG A 52 -2.86 -1.16 -6.03
CA ARG A 52 -2.84 0.23 -5.61
C ARG A 52 -2.99 0.27 -4.08
N VAL A 53 -2.11 1.01 -3.41
CA VAL A 53 -2.08 1.16 -1.95
C VAL A 53 -2.28 2.63 -1.61
N TYR A 54 -3.19 2.89 -0.69
CA TYR A 54 -3.47 4.22 -0.16
C TYR A 54 -3.86 4.09 1.32
N LYS A 55 -3.79 5.20 2.03
CA LYS A 55 -4.19 5.32 3.43
C LYS A 55 -5.47 6.15 3.53
#